data_AF-A0A2E5WYX5-F1
#
_entry.id   AF-A0A2E5WYX5-F1
#
_cell.length_a   1.000
_cell.length_b   1.000
_cell.length_c   1.000
_cell.angle_alpha   90.00
_cell.angle_beta   90.00
_cell.angle_gamma   90.00
#
_symmetry.space_group_name_H-M   'P 1'
#
loop_
_entity.id
_entity.type
_entity.pdbx_description
1 polymer ?
#
loop_
_entity_poly.entity_id
_entity_poly.type
_entity_poly.pdbx_seq_one_letter_code
_entity_poly.pdbx_strand_id
1 'polypeptide(L)'
;MNNLLLVPFLLLLSLSTFSSEIRVIYVKGDAYVLEEASQRRLSSGDLIDEGESIETKKNSFLILKIGEHSKHKIDPETIVQIESLPYKFEGGEEIEQPAQIYLKVGTIMSEIFEKSDNESAIVRTNSTSMGVRGTKFLVNQNDSDVLLSVEEGVVEIKNNNQADIVEANQSVVVENDKVFTAVRPYKFQKQINWSFKEDTLRSFNEVRAAYKSEFLKKRRPWKRDQLRWQNFKKERKARLESYQNEVKDLTKNKKLKVEKKQIQKRLMERTVLKDKKDLIDHNRPKETIKRQLLERPALNKDLKREAWKRRRQIRRENHDKPSGTNTATDHQQ
;
A
#
# COMPACT_ATOMS: atom_id res chain seq x y z
N MET A 1 19.81 -50.50 -42.97
CA MET A 1 18.62 -49.65 -42.78
C MET A 1 18.59 -49.21 -41.32
N ASN A 2 19.25 -48.09 -40.98
CA ASN A 2 19.23 -47.52 -39.64
C ASN A 2 18.71 -46.08 -39.75
N ASN A 3 17.46 -45.86 -39.33
CA ASN A 3 16.92 -44.52 -39.11
C ASN A 3 17.39 -44.07 -37.73
N LEU A 4 18.40 -43.20 -37.69
CA LEU A 4 18.79 -42.51 -36.45
C LEU A 4 17.98 -41.21 -36.35
N LEU A 5 16.94 -41.26 -35.51
CA LEU A 5 16.08 -40.13 -35.16
C LEU A 5 16.89 -39.02 -34.49
N LEU A 6 17.04 -37.89 -35.17
CA LEU A 6 17.49 -36.62 -34.60
C LEU A 6 16.33 -36.00 -33.82
N VAL A 7 16.35 -36.15 -32.49
CA VAL A 7 15.51 -35.37 -31.58
C VAL A 7 16.24 -34.05 -31.30
N PRO A 8 15.70 -32.88 -31.66
CA PRO A 8 16.31 -31.62 -31.21
C PRO A 8 15.98 -31.47 -29.72
N PHE A 9 17.03 -31.54 -28.91
CA PHE A 9 16.99 -31.22 -27.48
C PHE A 9 16.61 -29.75 -27.33
N LEU A 10 15.31 -29.51 -27.15
CA LEU A 10 14.71 -28.21 -26.86
C LEU A 10 15.21 -27.78 -25.47
N LEU A 11 16.35 -27.09 -25.45
CA LEU A 11 16.90 -26.37 -24.31
C LEU A 11 15.91 -25.25 -23.94
N LEU A 12 14.89 -25.61 -23.17
CA LEU A 12 14.14 -24.69 -22.33
C LEU A 12 15.14 -24.11 -21.32
N LEU A 13 15.88 -23.07 -21.73
CA LEU A 13 16.43 -22.13 -20.77
C LEU A 13 15.22 -21.53 -20.04
N SER A 14 14.88 -22.14 -18.91
CA SER A 14 14.08 -21.52 -17.87
C SER A 14 14.89 -20.30 -17.40
N LEU A 15 14.72 -19.18 -18.10
CA LEU A 15 15.11 -17.88 -17.62
C LEU A 15 14.27 -17.66 -16.37
N SER A 16 14.87 -17.93 -15.21
CA SER A 16 14.31 -17.57 -13.92
C SER A 16 14.25 -16.05 -13.87
N THR A 17 13.16 -15.49 -14.38
CA THR A 17 12.86 -14.08 -14.15
C THR A 17 12.58 -13.97 -12.66
N PHE A 18 13.54 -13.46 -11.88
CA PHE A 18 13.30 -13.02 -10.52
C PHE A 18 12.33 -11.84 -10.61
N SER A 19 11.03 -12.16 -10.67
CA SER A 19 9.98 -11.19 -10.47
C SER A 19 9.75 -11.13 -8.97
N SER A 20 9.90 -9.95 -8.39
CA SER A 20 9.31 -9.67 -7.09
C SER A 20 7.82 -10.03 -7.16
N GLU A 21 7.28 -10.58 -6.09
CA GLU A 21 5.84 -10.86 -5.94
C GLU A 21 5.31 -10.10 -4.74
N ILE A 22 4.04 -9.69 -4.79
CA ILE A 22 3.33 -9.11 -3.65
C ILE A 22 2.54 -10.24 -3.00
N ARG A 23 2.96 -10.67 -1.81
CA ARG A 23 2.30 -11.74 -1.07
C ARG A 23 1.58 -11.20 0.15
N VAL A 24 0.34 -11.61 0.33
CA VAL A 24 -0.39 -11.41 1.58
C VAL A 24 0.16 -12.39 2.61
N ILE A 25 0.81 -11.88 3.66
CA ILE A 25 1.36 -12.73 4.72
C ILE A 25 0.43 -12.83 5.93
N TYR A 26 -0.46 -11.86 6.12
CA TYR A 26 -1.44 -11.88 7.20
C TYR A 26 -2.70 -11.08 6.86
N VAL A 27 -3.87 -11.58 7.25
CA VAL A 27 -5.16 -10.88 7.18
C VAL A 27 -5.91 -11.03 8.49
N LYS A 28 -6.43 -9.93 9.01
CA LYS A 28 -7.45 -9.90 10.07
C LYS A 28 -8.65 -9.12 9.57
N GLY A 29 -9.85 -9.66 9.75
CA GLY A 29 -11.08 -9.00 9.29
C GLY A 29 -11.27 -9.11 7.77
N ASP A 30 -11.81 -8.06 7.16
CA ASP A 30 -12.15 -8.02 5.74
C ASP A 30 -11.21 -7.09 4.96
N ALA A 31 -10.45 -7.69 4.05
CA ALA A 31 -9.60 -6.99 3.10
C ALA A 31 -9.93 -7.47 1.68
N TYR A 32 -9.80 -6.59 0.70
CA TYR A 32 -10.17 -6.85 -0.68
C TYR A 32 -9.16 -6.25 -1.65
N VAL A 33 -9.01 -6.89 -2.80
CA VAL A 33 -8.56 -6.22 -4.03
C VAL A 33 -9.78 -5.63 -4.73
N LEU A 34 -9.65 -4.39 -5.18
CA LEU A 34 -10.65 -3.65 -5.93
C LEU A 34 -10.36 -3.79 -7.43
N GLU A 35 -11.30 -4.40 -8.14
CA GLU A 35 -11.31 -4.50 -9.60
C GLU A 35 -12.36 -3.53 -10.17
N GLU A 36 -12.35 -3.29 -11.48
CA GLU A 36 -13.24 -2.27 -12.09
C GLU A 36 -14.73 -2.53 -11.87
N ALA A 37 -15.14 -3.80 -11.79
CA ALA A 37 -16.53 -4.21 -11.61
C ALA A 37 -16.75 -5.15 -10.40
N SER A 38 -15.70 -5.46 -9.66
CA SER A 38 -15.65 -6.59 -8.74
C SER A 38 -14.75 -6.29 -7.53
N GLN A 39 -14.92 -7.08 -6.46
CA GLN A 39 -13.97 -7.09 -5.36
C GLN A 39 -13.63 -8.54 -5.03
N ARG A 40 -12.34 -8.83 -4.92
CA ARG A 40 -11.83 -10.15 -4.53
C ARG A 40 -11.38 -10.08 -3.08
N ARG A 41 -11.96 -10.91 -2.20
CA ARG A 41 -11.57 -10.95 -0.79
C ARG A 41 -10.17 -11.56 -0.68
N LEU A 42 -9.31 -10.92 0.12
CA LEU A 42 -7.95 -11.36 0.37
C LEU A 42 -7.87 -12.30 1.57
N SER A 43 -7.05 -13.34 1.45
CA SER A 43 -6.66 -14.28 2.49
C SER A 43 -5.13 -14.37 2.60
N SER A 44 -4.62 -14.86 3.73
CA SER A 44 -3.19 -15.15 3.86
C SER A 44 -2.73 -16.14 2.80
N GLY A 45 -1.60 -15.86 2.15
CA GLY A 45 -1.04 -16.64 1.05
C GLY A 45 -1.37 -16.09 -0.33
N ASP A 46 -2.42 -15.26 -0.46
CA ASP A 46 -2.83 -14.69 -1.75
C ASP A 46 -1.74 -13.83 -2.37
N LEU A 47 -1.71 -13.84 -3.71
CA LEU A 47 -0.90 -12.94 -4.51
C LEU A 47 -1.71 -11.72 -4.95
N ILE A 48 -1.00 -10.61 -5.07
CA ILE A 48 -1.53 -9.33 -5.56
C ILE A 48 -0.69 -8.92 -6.76
N ASP A 49 -1.36 -8.48 -7.81
CA ASP A 49 -0.70 -8.01 -9.02
C ASP A 49 -0.37 -6.51 -8.92
N GLU A 50 0.68 -6.11 -9.63
CA GLU A 50 1.02 -4.70 -9.78
C GLU A 50 -0.15 -3.90 -10.38
N GLY A 51 -0.43 -2.75 -9.80
CA GLY A 51 -1.52 -1.87 -10.21
C GLY A 51 -2.87 -2.20 -9.57
N GLU A 52 -3.00 -3.31 -8.83
CA GLU A 52 -4.22 -3.60 -8.08
C GLU A 52 -4.36 -2.65 -6.87
N SER A 53 -5.59 -2.20 -6.63
CA SER A 53 -5.94 -1.41 -5.45
C SER A 53 -6.42 -2.32 -4.34
N ILE A 54 -5.96 -2.08 -3.13
CA ILE A 54 -6.22 -2.90 -1.95
C ILE A 54 -7.02 -2.05 -0.96
N GLU A 55 -8.11 -2.60 -0.43
CA GLU A 55 -8.96 -1.98 0.57
C GLU A 55 -9.05 -2.83 1.83
N THR A 56 -8.80 -2.23 2.99
CA THR A 56 -9.10 -2.82 4.30
C THR A 56 -10.34 -2.17 4.89
N LYS A 57 -11.27 -2.98 5.42
CA LYS A 57 -12.47 -2.46 6.10
C LYS A 57 -12.18 -2.09 7.55
N LYS A 58 -13.21 -1.63 8.25
CA LYS A 58 -13.15 -1.35 9.68
C LYS A 58 -12.67 -2.59 10.46
N ASN A 59 -11.88 -2.38 11.51
CA ASN A 59 -11.33 -3.44 12.37
C ASN A 59 -10.52 -4.51 11.60
N SER A 60 -9.98 -4.16 10.43
CA SER A 60 -9.27 -5.09 9.56
C SER A 60 -7.81 -4.68 9.40
N PHE A 61 -6.91 -5.66 9.32
CA PHE A 61 -5.48 -5.47 9.07
C PHE A 61 -5.06 -6.38 7.93
N LEU A 62 -4.09 -5.90 7.17
CA LEU A 62 -3.44 -6.66 6.13
C LEU A 62 -1.94 -6.42 6.22
N ILE A 63 -1.14 -7.48 6.16
CA ILE A 63 0.31 -7.36 5.99
C ILE A 63 0.70 -7.95 4.66
N LEU A 64 1.38 -7.15 3.86
CA LEU A 64 1.95 -7.50 2.57
C LEU A 64 3.47 -7.62 2.69
N LYS A 65 4.05 -8.58 2.00
CA LYS A 65 5.49 -8.69 1.78
C LYS A 65 5.77 -8.61 0.27
N ILE A 66 6.70 -7.75 -0.12
CA ILE A 66 7.20 -7.65 -1.49
C ILE A 66 8.56 -8.32 -1.53
N GLY A 67 8.62 -9.59 -1.96
CA GLY A 67 9.86 -10.38 -1.97
C GLY A 67 10.72 -10.15 -0.72
N GLU A 68 12.04 -10.01 -0.90
CA GLU A 68 12.96 -9.61 0.17
C GLU A 68 13.12 -8.07 0.30
N HIS A 69 12.34 -7.30 -0.45
CA HIS A 69 12.48 -5.85 -0.52
C HIS A 69 11.82 -5.12 0.64
N SER A 70 10.56 -5.44 0.94
CA SER A 70 9.79 -4.66 1.94
C SER A 70 8.61 -5.40 2.55
N LYS A 71 8.14 -4.88 3.69
CA LYS A 71 6.91 -5.29 4.37
C LYS A 71 6.02 -4.07 4.63
N HIS A 72 4.71 -4.24 4.44
CA HIS A 72 3.73 -3.17 4.55
C HIS A 72 2.55 -3.63 5.41
N LYS A 73 2.28 -2.93 6.51
CA LYS A 73 1.08 -3.08 7.32
C LYS A 73 0.08 -2.05 6.85
N ILE A 74 -1.05 -2.54 6.35
CA ILE A 74 -2.18 -1.75 5.89
C ILE A 74 -3.22 -1.77 7.01
N ASP A 75 -3.43 -0.60 7.59
CA ASP A 75 -4.30 -0.42 8.75
C ASP A 75 -5.78 -0.39 8.35
N PRO A 76 -6.73 -0.44 9.29
CA PRO A 76 -8.17 -0.37 8.98
C PRO A 76 -8.54 0.87 8.15
N GLU A 77 -9.57 0.73 7.32
CA GLU A 77 -10.15 1.83 6.53
C GLU A 77 -9.13 2.50 5.61
N THR A 78 -8.29 1.69 4.96
CA THR A 78 -7.22 2.13 4.08
C THR A 78 -7.45 1.67 2.65
N ILE A 79 -7.17 2.55 1.69
CA ILE A 79 -7.07 2.22 0.26
C ILE A 79 -5.67 2.57 -0.21
N VAL A 80 -4.95 1.56 -0.69
CA VAL A 80 -3.57 1.68 -1.19
C VAL A 80 -3.44 0.91 -2.51
N GLN A 81 -2.55 1.36 -3.38
CA GLN A 81 -2.23 0.67 -4.63
C GLN A 81 -0.71 0.48 -4.71
N ILE A 82 -0.26 -0.73 -5.01
CA ILE A 82 1.14 -1.00 -5.33
C ILE A 82 1.28 -0.85 -6.85
N GLU A 83 1.71 0.31 -7.32
CA GLU A 83 1.73 0.66 -8.74
C GLU A 83 2.86 -0.01 -9.50
N SER A 84 4.00 -0.19 -8.84
CA SER A 84 5.13 -0.92 -9.38
C SER A 84 5.95 -1.60 -8.29
N LEU A 85 6.50 -2.74 -8.63
CA LEU A 85 7.42 -3.52 -7.84
C LEU A 85 8.85 -3.01 -8.02
N PRO A 86 9.74 -3.27 -7.05
CA PRO A 86 11.14 -2.98 -7.19
C PRO A 86 11.75 -3.91 -8.23
N TYR A 87 12.65 -3.38 -9.05
CA TYR A 87 13.44 -4.17 -9.99
C TYR A 87 14.93 -3.85 -9.84
N LYS A 88 15.73 -4.93 -9.89
CA LYS A 88 17.18 -4.93 -9.89
C LYS A 88 17.68 -5.66 -11.14
N PHE A 89 18.83 -5.24 -11.64
CA PHE A 89 19.51 -6.02 -12.68
C PHE A 89 20.02 -7.34 -12.10
N GLU A 90 20.00 -8.39 -12.93
CA GLU A 90 20.61 -9.67 -12.56
C GLU A 90 22.10 -9.46 -12.24
N GLY A 91 22.51 -9.85 -11.02
CA GLY A 91 23.89 -9.68 -10.54
C GLY A 91 24.26 -8.28 -10.04
N GLY A 92 23.31 -7.35 -9.96
CA GLY A 92 23.51 -6.01 -9.37
C GLY A 92 22.90 -5.87 -7.98
N GLU A 93 23.49 -5.03 -7.14
CA GLU A 93 22.94 -4.70 -5.82
C GLU A 93 21.97 -3.51 -5.88
N GLU A 94 22.06 -2.69 -6.95
CA GLU A 94 21.32 -1.46 -7.11
C GLU A 94 19.88 -1.62 -7.64
N ILE A 95 18.98 -0.77 -7.15
CA ILE A 95 17.57 -0.72 -7.56
C ILE A 95 17.44 0.22 -8.75
N GLU A 96 17.10 -0.34 -9.91
CA GLU A 96 16.86 0.42 -11.13
C GLU A 96 15.45 1.04 -11.16
N GLN A 97 14.46 0.30 -10.66
CA GLN A 97 13.09 0.81 -10.51
C GLN A 97 12.67 0.67 -9.05
N PRO A 98 12.32 1.77 -8.35
CA PRO A 98 11.79 1.67 -6.99
C PRO A 98 10.40 1.05 -6.97
N ALA A 99 10.06 0.44 -5.84
CA ALA A 99 8.66 0.12 -5.55
C ALA A 99 7.84 1.43 -5.48
N GLN A 100 6.73 1.53 -6.22
CA GLN A 100 5.85 2.69 -6.17
C GLN A 100 4.54 2.34 -5.48
N ILE A 101 4.21 3.09 -4.43
CA ILE A 101 3.04 2.86 -3.60
C ILE A 101 2.22 4.15 -3.56
N TYR A 102 0.97 4.05 -3.99
CA TYR A 102 0.02 5.14 -3.90
C TYR A 102 -0.94 4.91 -2.72
N LEU A 103 -0.80 5.73 -1.69
CA LEU A 103 -1.78 5.81 -0.61
C LEU A 103 -2.90 6.76 -1.04
N LYS A 104 -4.14 6.27 -1.09
CA LYS A 104 -5.30 7.09 -1.44
C LYS A 104 -5.98 7.66 -0.20
N VAL A 105 -6.12 6.82 0.84
CA VAL A 105 -6.70 7.19 2.14
C VAL A 105 -6.29 6.14 3.17
N GLY A 106 -6.22 6.52 4.44
CA GLY A 106 -5.96 5.63 5.56
C GLY A 106 -4.51 5.65 6.00
N THR A 107 -3.97 4.51 6.45
CA THR A 107 -2.63 4.43 7.03
C THR A 107 -1.87 3.23 6.51
N ILE A 108 -0.60 3.46 6.15
CA ILE A 108 0.35 2.39 5.88
C ILE A 108 1.58 2.57 6.76
N MET A 109 2.05 1.48 7.32
CA MET A 109 3.37 1.39 7.94
C MET A 109 4.24 0.49 7.07
N SER A 110 5.40 0.99 6.69
CA SER A 110 6.30 0.30 5.77
C SER A 110 7.67 0.14 6.40
N GLU A 111 8.27 -1.01 6.16
CA GLU A 111 9.65 -1.34 6.48
C GLU A 111 10.32 -1.76 5.18
N ILE A 112 11.26 -0.95 4.71
CA ILE A 112 12.02 -1.21 3.49
C ILE A 112 13.36 -1.80 3.93
N PHE A 113 13.59 -3.07 3.63
CA PHE A 113 14.80 -3.80 4.03
C PHE A 113 15.96 -3.49 3.10
N GLU A 114 15.64 -3.43 1.81
CA GLU A 114 16.63 -3.30 0.76
C GLU A 114 17.10 -1.85 0.62
N LYS A 115 18.42 -1.67 0.62
CA LYS A 115 19.08 -0.38 0.43
C LYS A 115 19.64 -0.31 -0.98
N SER A 116 19.65 0.89 -1.53
CA SER A 116 20.23 1.23 -2.84
C SER A 116 20.82 2.63 -2.74
N ASP A 117 21.79 2.97 -3.57
CA ASP A 117 22.26 4.36 -3.70
C ASP A 117 21.24 5.30 -4.37
N ASN A 118 20.20 4.72 -4.97
CA ASN A 118 18.98 5.41 -5.41
C ASN A 118 17.79 5.21 -4.44
N GLU A 119 16.62 5.78 -4.75
CA GLU A 119 15.40 5.43 -4.01
C GLU A 119 15.08 3.92 -4.20
N SER A 120 14.83 3.23 -3.10
CA SER A 120 14.37 1.84 -3.10
C SER A 120 12.85 1.77 -3.21
N ALA A 121 12.16 2.72 -2.58
CA ALA A 121 10.72 2.87 -2.64
C ALA A 121 10.29 4.33 -2.73
N ILE A 122 9.14 4.55 -3.34
CA ILE A 122 8.44 5.83 -3.39
C ILE A 122 7.02 5.61 -2.88
N VAL A 123 6.67 6.26 -1.77
CA VAL A 123 5.28 6.36 -1.32
C VAL A 123 4.75 7.72 -1.73
N ARG A 124 3.58 7.75 -2.36
CA ARG A 124 2.96 9.01 -2.78
C ARG A 124 1.49 9.07 -2.37
N THR A 125 1.02 10.29 -2.21
CA THR A 125 -0.37 10.68 -2.03
C THR A 125 -0.84 11.37 -3.32
N ASN A 126 -1.83 12.27 -3.24
CA ASN A 126 -2.31 13.00 -4.41
C ASN A 126 -1.30 14.06 -4.87
N SER A 127 -0.61 14.70 -3.93
CA SER A 127 0.24 15.85 -4.21
C SER A 127 1.60 15.79 -3.51
N THR A 128 1.81 14.83 -2.61
CA THR A 128 3.08 14.63 -1.91
C THR A 128 3.71 13.29 -2.29
N SER A 129 5.03 13.27 -2.41
CA SER A 129 5.83 12.07 -2.65
C SER A 129 6.94 11.94 -1.62
N MET A 130 7.26 10.71 -1.28
CA MET A 130 8.18 10.34 -0.21
C MET A 130 9.17 9.33 -0.78
N GLY A 131 10.41 9.76 -0.99
CA GLY A 131 11.52 8.91 -1.44
C GLY A 131 12.18 8.23 -0.26
N VAL A 132 12.35 6.92 -0.35
CA VAL A 132 12.71 6.06 0.79
C VAL A 132 13.88 5.13 0.42
N ARG A 133 14.80 4.96 1.37
CA ARG A 133 16.01 4.13 1.22
C ARG A 133 16.34 3.45 2.55
N GLY A 134 15.93 2.19 2.71
CA GLY A 134 16.19 1.41 3.93
C GLY A 134 15.64 2.05 5.20
N THR A 135 14.32 2.24 5.27
CA THR A 135 13.65 3.06 6.29
C THR A 135 12.43 2.33 6.84
N LYS A 136 12.13 2.56 8.13
CA LYS A 136 10.89 2.18 8.78
C LYS A 136 10.06 3.42 9.11
N PHE A 137 8.88 3.52 8.53
CA PHE A 137 8.08 4.74 8.57
C PHE A 137 6.58 4.46 8.45
N LEU A 138 5.79 5.46 8.81
CA LEU A 138 4.32 5.44 8.73
C LEU A 138 3.85 6.66 7.95
N VAL A 139 2.90 6.42 7.05
CA VAL A 139 2.17 7.46 6.32
C VAL A 139 0.69 7.32 6.63
N ASN A 140 0.09 8.39 7.12
CA ASN A 140 -1.35 8.50 7.29
C ASN A 140 -1.88 9.60 6.36
N GLN A 141 -2.88 9.29 5.54
CA GLN A 141 -3.59 10.24 4.71
C GLN A 141 -5.07 10.22 5.07
N ASN A 142 -5.48 11.15 5.93
CA ASN A 142 -6.85 11.29 6.39
C ASN A 142 -7.21 12.77 6.49
N ASP A 143 -8.49 13.09 6.35
CA ASP A 143 -9.00 14.47 6.50
C ASP A 143 -8.30 15.48 5.56
N SER A 144 -7.79 15.02 4.41
CA SER A 144 -6.94 15.74 3.45
C SER A 144 -5.51 16.04 3.90
N ASP A 145 -5.17 15.77 5.15
CA ASP A 145 -3.81 15.93 5.66
C ASP A 145 -2.99 14.65 5.45
N VAL A 146 -1.69 14.83 5.28
CA VAL A 146 -0.73 13.73 5.21
C VAL A 146 0.23 13.84 6.37
N LEU A 147 0.22 12.84 7.26
CA LEU A 147 1.23 12.68 8.30
C LEU A 147 2.28 11.69 7.80
N LEU A 148 3.55 12.08 7.86
CA LEU A 148 4.71 11.20 7.74
C LEU A 148 5.42 11.14 9.09
N SER A 149 5.66 9.94 9.61
CA SER A 149 6.42 9.69 10.85
C SER A 149 7.50 8.64 10.58
N VAL A 150 8.74 8.90 11.01
CA VAL A 150 9.90 8.04 10.69
C VAL A 150 10.48 7.46 11.97
N GLU A 151 10.48 6.14 12.07
CA GLU A 151 11.06 5.42 13.20
C GLU A 151 12.56 5.21 13.01
N GLU A 152 12.96 4.71 11.84
CA GLU A 152 14.35 4.41 11.50
C GLU A 152 14.67 4.91 10.09
N GLY A 153 15.88 5.45 9.90
CA GLY A 153 16.35 5.95 8.61
C GLY A 153 15.93 7.39 8.32
N VAL A 154 15.83 7.72 7.03
CA VAL A 154 15.49 9.05 6.54
C VAL A 154 14.51 8.92 5.38
N VAL A 155 13.56 9.85 5.29
CA VAL A 155 12.63 9.98 4.17
C VAL A 155 12.80 11.37 3.55
N GLU A 156 13.05 11.42 2.25
CA GLU A 156 12.90 12.66 1.48
C GLU A 156 11.43 12.87 1.18
N ILE A 157 10.87 14.02 1.53
CA ILE A 157 9.48 14.36 1.27
C ILE A 157 9.42 15.59 0.36
N LYS A 158 8.60 15.55 -0.69
CA LYS A 158 8.44 16.66 -1.64
C LYS A 158 7.03 16.75 -2.20
N ASN A 159 6.61 17.97 -2.52
CA ASN A 159 5.48 18.29 -3.37
C ASN A 159 5.91 19.38 -4.38
N ASN A 160 4.95 19.96 -5.11
CA ASN A 160 5.24 20.95 -6.15
C ASN A 160 6.00 22.20 -5.65
N ASN A 161 5.85 22.55 -4.37
CA ASN A 161 6.33 23.83 -3.83
C ASN A 161 7.40 23.64 -2.74
N GLN A 162 7.42 22.48 -2.08
CA GLN A 162 8.18 22.24 -0.86
C GLN A 162 8.87 20.88 -0.94
N ALA A 163 10.04 20.82 -0.32
CA ALA A 163 10.84 19.61 -0.16
C ALA A 163 11.57 19.69 1.19
N ASP A 164 11.75 18.57 1.86
CA ASP A 164 12.52 18.47 3.09
C ASP A 164 12.93 17.01 3.34
N ILE A 165 13.63 16.78 4.43
CA ILE A 165 13.89 15.44 4.95
C ILE A 165 13.23 15.26 6.32
N VAL A 166 12.81 14.03 6.59
CA VAL A 166 12.30 13.59 7.89
C VAL A 166 13.17 12.43 8.37
N GLU A 167 13.82 12.63 9.50
CA GLU A 167 14.75 11.65 10.09
C GLU A 167 14.06 10.82 11.18
N ALA A 168 14.74 9.78 11.65
CA ALA A 168 14.32 9.00 12.81
C ALA A 168 13.86 9.89 13.98
N ASN A 169 12.75 9.50 14.60
CA ASN A 169 12.07 10.24 15.67
C ASN A 169 11.51 11.62 15.26
N GLN A 170 11.37 11.90 13.97
CA GLN A 170 10.72 13.10 13.47
C GLN A 170 9.41 12.77 12.77
N SER A 171 8.54 13.77 12.67
CA SER A 171 7.34 13.71 11.85
C SER A 171 7.06 15.07 11.21
N VAL A 172 6.31 15.04 10.13
CA VAL A 172 5.80 16.21 9.43
C VAL A 172 4.34 15.97 9.06
N VAL A 173 3.53 17.02 9.18
CA VAL A 173 2.18 17.04 8.63
C VAL A 173 2.19 17.95 7.41
N VAL A 174 1.65 17.45 6.30
CA VAL A 174 1.38 18.20 5.09
C VAL A 174 -0.12 18.48 5.05
N GLU A 175 -0.48 19.72 5.38
CA GLU A 175 -1.86 20.13 5.49
C GLU A 175 -2.50 20.23 4.11
N ASN A 176 -3.70 19.66 3.97
CA ASN A 176 -4.43 19.54 2.71
C ASN A 176 -3.58 18.94 1.57
N ASP A 177 -2.59 18.11 1.91
CA ASP A 177 -1.61 17.52 0.98
C ASP A 177 -0.82 18.56 0.17
N LYS A 178 -0.70 19.80 0.69
CA LYS A 178 -0.09 20.94 -0.02
C LYS A 178 0.93 21.72 0.78
N VAL A 179 0.70 21.92 2.08
CA VAL A 179 1.51 22.84 2.88
C VAL A 179 2.21 22.09 4.00
N PHE A 180 3.54 22.04 3.95
CA PHE A 180 4.33 21.43 4.99
C PHE A 180 4.19 22.24 6.28
N THR A 181 4.22 21.52 7.40
CA THR A 181 4.47 22.07 8.73
C THR A 181 5.92 21.82 9.15
N ALA A 182 6.34 22.36 10.28
CA ALA A 182 7.70 22.14 10.77
C ALA A 182 8.00 20.64 11.01
N VAL A 183 9.09 20.13 10.43
CA VAL A 183 9.63 18.79 10.71
C VAL A 183 10.23 18.78 12.11
N ARG A 184 9.82 17.82 12.95
CA ARG A 184 10.17 17.81 14.37
C ARG A 184 9.78 16.52 15.08
N PRO A 185 10.33 16.25 16.28
CA PRO A 185 9.86 15.19 17.14
C PRO A 185 8.48 15.50 17.74
N TYR A 186 7.68 14.45 17.90
CA TYR A 186 6.40 14.46 18.60
C TYR A 186 6.35 13.32 19.64
N LYS A 187 5.66 13.54 20.75
CA LYS A 187 5.54 12.55 21.82
C LYS A 187 4.63 11.39 21.42
N PHE A 188 3.60 11.61 20.61
CA PHE A 188 2.69 10.56 20.14
C PHE A 188 3.42 9.45 19.38
N GLN A 189 4.57 9.75 18.76
CA GLN A 189 5.35 8.77 18.01
C GLN A 189 5.75 7.57 18.87
N LYS A 190 6.06 7.79 20.16
CA LYS A 190 6.40 6.74 21.12
C LYS A 190 5.22 5.80 21.44
N GLN A 191 4.00 6.19 21.07
CA GLN A 191 2.78 5.41 21.27
C GLN A 191 2.42 4.60 20.02
N ILE A 192 3.07 4.86 18.88
CA ILE A 192 2.85 4.10 17.65
C ILE A 192 3.37 2.68 17.84
N ASN A 193 2.54 1.69 17.48
CA ASN A 193 2.96 0.30 17.41
C ASN A 193 3.70 0.04 16.09
N TRP A 194 5.03 0.09 16.15
CA TRP A 194 5.94 -0.19 15.04
C TRP A 194 6.15 -1.68 14.74
N SER A 195 5.26 -2.54 15.24
CA SER A 195 5.33 -3.98 15.07
C SER A 195 4.58 -4.45 13.82
N PHE A 196 5.13 -5.49 13.20
CA PHE A 196 4.50 -6.28 12.15
C PHE A 196 4.13 -7.69 12.65
N LYS A 197 4.26 -7.97 13.96
CA LYS A 197 3.91 -9.27 14.53
C LYS A 197 2.41 -9.34 14.81
N GLU A 198 1.78 -10.41 14.34
CA GLU A 198 0.32 -10.62 14.31
C GLU A 198 -0.35 -10.46 15.69
N ASP A 199 0.29 -10.99 16.72
CA ASP A 199 -0.14 -11.00 18.13
C ASP A 199 -0.10 -9.62 18.80
N THR A 200 0.71 -8.70 18.27
CA THR A 200 0.94 -7.36 18.84
C THR A 200 0.41 -6.24 17.96
N LEU A 201 -0.32 -6.57 16.89
CA LEU A 201 -0.85 -5.58 15.96
C LEU A 201 -1.82 -4.61 16.63
N ARG A 202 -1.51 -3.33 16.51
CA ARG A 202 -2.38 -2.21 16.88
C ARG A 202 -2.49 -1.23 15.73
N SER A 203 -3.65 -0.59 15.64
CA SER A 203 -3.90 0.42 14.62
C SER A 203 -3.39 1.78 15.06
N PHE A 204 -2.90 2.57 14.11
CA PHE A 204 -2.65 4.00 14.29
C PHE A 204 -3.90 4.76 14.77
N ASN A 205 -5.10 4.27 14.49
CA ASN A 205 -6.34 4.84 15.02
C ASN A 205 -6.36 4.93 16.56
N GLU A 206 -5.65 4.05 17.27
CA GLU A 206 -5.51 4.11 18.74
C GLU A 206 -4.74 5.36 19.20
N VAL A 207 -3.82 5.87 18.38
CA VAL A 207 -2.96 7.03 18.69
C VAL A 207 -3.48 8.32 18.05
N ARG A 208 -4.45 8.24 17.15
CA ARG A 208 -4.94 9.37 16.34
C ARG A 208 -5.40 10.57 17.17
N ALA A 209 -6.05 10.34 18.32
CA ALA A 209 -6.48 11.41 19.21
C ALA A 209 -5.29 12.14 19.87
N ALA A 210 -4.28 11.39 20.35
CA ALA A 210 -3.07 11.95 20.92
C ALA A 210 -2.27 12.72 19.87
N TYR A 211 -2.13 12.15 18.66
CA TYR A 211 -1.55 12.81 17.49
C TYR A 211 -2.23 14.16 17.23
N LYS A 212 -3.54 14.19 17.01
CA LYS A 212 -4.27 15.42 16.67
C LYS A 212 -4.13 16.48 17.76
N SER A 213 -4.31 16.10 19.03
CA SER A 213 -4.19 17.04 20.16
C SER A 213 -2.79 17.63 20.26
N GLU A 214 -1.76 16.78 20.14
CA GLU A 214 -0.38 17.24 20.20
C GLU A 214 -0.04 18.12 19.00
N PHE A 215 -0.37 17.68 17.78
CA PHE A 215 -0.12 18.44 16.55
C PHE A 215 -0.73 19.83 16.63
N LEU A 216 -2.00 19.96 16.99
CA LEU A 216 -2.67 21.28 17.07
C LEU A 216 -1.98 22.22 18.07
N LYS A 217 -1.58 21.73 19.26
CA LYS A 217 -0.85 22.53 20.26
C LYS A 217 0.53 22.95 19.79
N LYS A 218 1.13 22.15 18.93
CA LYS A 218 2.52 22.28 18.51
C LYS A 218 2.67 22.81 17.09
N ARG A 219 1.59 22.99 16.34
CA ARG A 219 1.61 23.37 14.93
C ARG A 219 2.48 24.60 14.70
N ARG A 220 3.41 24.50 13.77
CA ARG A 220 4.31 25.59 13.36
C ARG A 220 4.43 25.59 11.84
N PRO A 221 4.53 26.78 11.22
CA PRO A 221 4.78 26.86 9.79
C PRO A 221 6.10 26.18 9.45
N TRP A 222 6.16 25.60 8.27
CA TRP A 222 7.40 25.03 7.77
C TRP A 222 8.43 26.12 7.48
N LYS A 223 9.67 25.85 7.93
CA LYS A 223 10.86 26.61 7.58
C LYS A 223 11.99 25.59 7.39
N ARG A 224 12.49 25.48 6.16
CA ARG A 224 13.57 24.53 5.84
C ARG A 224 14.84 24.94 6.57
N ASP A 225 15.47 23.96 7.23
CA ASP A 225 16.86 24.07 7.63
C ASP A 225 17.74 23.94 6.38
N GLN A 226 18.29 25.07 5.91
CA GLN A 226 19.05 25.13 4.67
C GLN A 226 20.37 24.36 4.75
N LEU A 227 21.07 24.41 5.88
CA LEU A 227 22.34 23.72 6.04
C LEU A 227 22.12 22.20 6.04
N ARG A 228 21.13 21.74 6.81
CA ARG A 228 20.72 20.33 6.82
C ARG A 228 20.35 19.85 5.42
N TRP A 229 19.54 20.62 4.71
CA TRP A 229 19.12 20.29 3.34
C TRP A 229 20.29 20.23 2.35
N GLN A 230 21.22 21.19 2.41
CA GLN A 230 22.38 21.21 1.53
C GLN A 230 23.30 20.01 1.77
N ASN A 231 23.54 19.65 3.04
CA ASN A 231 24.32 18.47 3.39
C ASN A 231 23.67 17.19 2.85
N PHE A 232 22.36 17.02 3.05
CA PHE A 232 21.61 15.91 2.48
C PHE A 232 21.71 15.85 0.95
N LYS A 233 21.55 17.00 0.26
CA LYS A 233 21.66 17.06 -1.21
C LYS A 233 23.07 16.70 -1.70
N LYS A 234 24.12 17.09 -0.97
CA LYS A 234 25.50 16.73 -1.29
C LYS A 234 25.71 15.22 -1.17
N GLU A 235 25.27 14.61 -0.06
CA GLU A 235 25.33 13.16 0.11
C GLU A 235 24.51 12.40 -0.95
N ARG A 236 23.30 12.88 -1.23
CA ARG A 236 22.42 12.29 -2.24
C ARG A 236 23.05 12.36 -3.63
N LYS A 237 23.72 13.46 -3.96
CA LYS A 237 24.44 13.61 -5.22
C LYS A 237 25.58 12.59 -5.34
N ALA A 238 26.40 12.43 -4.31
CA ALA A 238 27.50 11.47 -4.30
C ALA A 238 27.00 10.02 -4.46
N ARG A 239 25.91 9.65 -3.78
CA ARG A 239 25.26 8.35 -3.96
C ARG A 239 24.70 8.16 -5.37
N LEU A 240 24.05 9.19 -5.92
CA LEU A 240 23.53 9.11 -7.28
C LEU A 240 24.64 8.92 -8.32
N GLU A 241 25.80 9.56 -8.14
CA GLU A 241 26.99 9.36 -8.97
C GLU A 241 27.54 7.92 -8.83
N SER A 242 27.59 7.38 -7.60
CA SER A 242 27.96 5.98 -7.33
C SER A 242 27.04 4.99 -8.07
N TYR A 243 25.73 5.13 -7.88
CA TYR A 243 24.70 4.36 -8.59
C TYR A 243 24.85 4.43 -10.12
N GLN A 244 25.07 5.63 -10.67
CA GLN A 244 25.23 5.80 -12.12
C GLN A 244 26.45 5.05 -12.67
N ASN A 245 27.55 5.02 -11.91
CA ASN A 245 28.75 4.29 -12.30
C ASN A 245 28.51 2.77 -12.26
N GLU A 246 27.91 2.25 -11.20
CA GLU A 246 27.59 0.83 -11.08
C GLU A 246 26.63 0.35 -12.18
N VAL A 247 25.54 1.08 -12.42
CA VAL A 247 24.58 0.76 -13.47
C VAL A 247 25.20 0.88 -14.87
N LYS A 248 26.13 1.81 -15.09
CA LYS A 248 26.83 1.93 -16.38
C LYS A 248 27.66 0.68 -16.68
N ASP A 249 28.28 0.09 -15.68
CA ASP A 249 29.05 -1.15 -15.85
C ASP A 249 28.14 -2.36 -16.10
N LEU A 250 27.00 -2.45 -15.40
CA LEU A 250 26.00 -3.49 -15.63
C LEU A 250 25.38 -3.39 -17.04
N THR A 251 25.04 -2.19 -17.50
CA THR A 251 24.37 -1.97 -18.79
C THR A 251 25.27 -2.10 -20.03
N LYS A 252 26.58 -2.28 -19.87
CA LYS A 252 27.47 -2.72 -20.97
C LYS A 252 27.08 -4.10 -21.48
N ASN A 253 26.42 -4.92 -20.66
CA ASN A 253 25.85 -6.19 -21.08
C ASN A 253 24.63 -5.96 -21.99
N LYS A 254 24.68 -6.51 -23.21
CA LYS A 254 23.62 -6.40 -24.23
C LYS A 254 22.26 -6.89 -23.72
N LYS A 255 22.22 -7.92 -22.85
CA LYS A 255 20.99 -8.47 -22.25
C LYS A 255 20.33 -7.44 -21.32
N LEU A 256 21.09 -6.88 -20.38
CA LEU A 256 20.61 -5.90 -19.40
C LEU A 256 20.14 -4.60 -20.06
N LYS A 257 20.76 -4.20 -21.18
CA LYS A 257 20.30 -3.06 -22.00
C LYS A 257 18.91 -3.28 -22.61
N VAL A 258 18.58 -4.51 -23.01
CA VAL A 258 17.25 -4.85 -23.53
C VAL A 258 16.23 -4.86 -22.40
N GLU A 259 16.57 -5.45 -21.25
CA GLU A 259 15.69 -5.46 -20.07
C GLU A 259 15.34 -4.05 -19.59
N LYS A 260 16.34 -3.16 -19.48
CA LYS A 260 16.12 -1.74 -19.14
C LYS A 260 15.12 -1.06 -20.08
N LYS A 261 15.23 -1.30 -21.40
CA LYS A 261 14.29 -0.75 -22.38
C LYS A 261 12.87 -1.29 -22.20
N GLN A 262 12.72 -2.57 -21.88
CA GLN A 262 11.41 -3.18 -21.65
C GLN A 262 10.73 -2.58 -20.41
N ILE A 263 11.50 -2.36 -19.34
CA ILE A 263 11.01 -1.71 -18.11
C ILE A 263 10.57 -0.28 -18.40
N GLN A 264 11.41 0.51 -19.08
CA GLN A 264 11.05 1.88 -19.46
C GLN A 264 9.78 1.93 -20.32
N LYS A 265 9.64 1.00 -21.26
CA LYS A 265 8.44 0.87 -22.08
C LYS A 265 7.20 0.55 -21.22
N ARG A 266 7.30 -0.41 -20.31
CA ARG A 266 6.21 -0.79 -19.39
C ARG A 266 5.79 0.37 -18.49
N LEU A 267 6.75 1.11 -17.93
CA LEU A 267 6.50 2.30 -17.14
C LEU A 267 5.78 3.39 -17.95
N MET A 268 6.21 3.63 -19.19
CA MET A 268 5.58 4.61 -20.08
C MET A 268 4.14 4.21 -20.42
N GLU A 269 3.89 2.94 -20.74
CA GLU A 269 2.54 2.41 -21.01
C GLU A 269 1.62 2.56 -19.79
N ARG A 270 2.13 2.29 -18.58
CA ARG A 270 1.39 2.52 -17.33
C ARG A 270 1.04 3.99 -17.11
N THR A 271 1.99 4.90 -17.32
CA THR A 271 1.73 6.34 -17.20
C THR A 271 0.63 6.78 -18.17
N VAL A 272 0.69 6.33 -19.43
CA VAL A 272 -0.34 6.64 -20.43
C VAL A 272 -1.71 6.07 -20.04
N LEU A 273 -1.77 4.85 -19.50
CA LEU A 273 -3.02 4.24 -19.00
C LEU A 273 -3.59 5.00 -17.80
N LYS A 274 -2.72 5.43 -16.88
CA LYS A 274 -3.10 6.22 -15.72
C LYS A 274 -3.65 7.58 -16.14
N ASP A 275 -2.98 8.29 -17.03
CA ASP A 275 -3.46 9.59 -17.55
C ASP A 275 -4.83 9.45 -18.20
N LYS A 276 -5.05 8.39 -19.00
CA LYS A 276 -6.37 8.07 -19.57
C LYS A 276 -7.42 7.81 -18.50
N LYS A 277 -7.09 7.07 -17.44
CA LYS A 277 -8.01 6.78 -16.33
C LYS A 277 -8.35 8.04 -15.53
N ASP A 278 -7.35 8.87 -15.25
CA ASP A 278 -7.52 10.16 -14.57
C ASP A 278 -8.38 11.12 -15.42
N LEU A 279 -8.20 11.14 -16.75
CA LEU A 279 -9.06 11.87 -17.71
C LEU A 279 -10.52 11.38 -17.67
N ILE A 280 -10.73 10.06 -17.59
CA ILE A 280 -12.07 9.45 -17.48
C ILE A 280 -12.71 9.82 -16.14
N ASP A 281 -11.96 9.75 -15.04
CA ASP A 281 -12.45 10.10 -13.70
C ASP A 281 -12.71 11.61 -13.56
N HIS A 282 -11.92 12.48 -14.20
CA HIS A 282 -12.16 13.93 -14.23
C HIS A 282 -13.41 14.30 -15.02
N ASN A 283 -13.70 13.56 -16.10
CA ASN A 283 -14.91 13.74 -16.92
C ASN A 283 -16.14 13.01 -16.35
N ARG A 284 -15.99 12.25 -15.27
CA ARG A 284 -17.12 11.65 -14.56
C ARG A 284 -17.87 12.75 -13.80
N PRO A 285 -19.17 12.98 -14.05
CA PRO A 285 -19.91 14.03 -13.37
C PRO A 285 -19.84 13.83 -11.85
N LYS A 286 -19.41 14.86 -11.11
CA LYS A 286 -19.28 14.82 -9.64
C LYS A 286 -20.60 14.41 -8.95
N GLU A 287 -21.73 14.66 -9.61
CA GLU A 287 -23.04 14.20 -9.17
C GLU A 287 -23.16 12.68 -9.14
N THR A 288 -22.61 11.94 -10.11
CA THR A 288 -22.71 10.47 -10.20
C THR A 288 -21.96 9.78 -9.08
N ILE A 289 -20.76 10.27 -8.74
CA ILE A 289 -19.96 9.76 -7.61
C ILE A 289 -20.66 10.11 -6.28
N LYS A 290 -21.18 11.33 -6.13
CA LYS A 290 -21.93 11.76 -4.95
C LYS A 290 -23.24 10.97 -4.78
N ARG A 291 -23.95 10.64 -5.87
CA ARG A 291 -25.13 9.76 -5.89
C ARG A 291 -24.77 8.35 -5.46
N GLN A 292 -23.72 7.76 -6.02
CA GLN A 292 -23.25 6.42 -5.64
C GLN A 292 -22.78 6.33 -4.17
N LEU A 293 -22.15 7.39 -3.64
CA LEU A 293 -21.76 7.47 -2.23
C LEU A 293 -22.95 7.72 -1.28
N LEU A 294 -23.98 8.45 -1.71
CA LEU A 294 -25.20 8.73 -0.93
C LEU A 294 -26.22 7.59 -0.98
N GLU A 295 -26.28 6.82 -2.06
CA GLU A 295 -27.20 5.69 -2.23
C GLU A 295 -26.68 4.41 -1.53
N ARG A 296 -25.37 4.26 -1.33
CA ARG A 296 -24.78 3.13 -0.60
C ARG A 296 -25.29 2.96 0.85
N PRO A 297 -25.41 4.02 1.67
CA PRO A 297 -26.04 3.95 2.99
C PRO A 297 -27.54 3.62 2.95
N ALA A 298 -28.27 4.10 1.93
CA ALA A 298 -29.70 3.85 1.77
C ALA A 298 -29.97 2.39 1.38
N LEU A 299 -29.24 1.86 0.41
CA LEU A 299 -29.28 0.45 0.01
C LEU A 299 -28.95 -0.49 1.18
N ASN A 300 -27.97 -0.13 2.01
CA ASN A 300 -27.59 -0.92 3.19
C ASN A 300 -28.64 -0.84 4.33
N LYS A 301 -29.40 0.26 4.44
CA LYS A 301 -30.55 0.37 5.35
C LYS A 301 -31.72 -0.48 4.89
N ASP A 302 -32.03 -0.46 3.60
CA ASP A 302 -33.15 -1.22 3.04
C ASP A 302 -32.88 -2.73 3.05
N LEU A 303 -31.65 -3.15 2.73
CA LEU A 303 -31.21 -4.55 2.87
C LEU A 303 -31.29 -5.05 4.32
N LYS A 304 -30.95 -4.20 5.30
CA LYS A 304 -31.13 -4.53 6.73
C LYS A 304 -32.60 -4.64 7.12
N ARG A 305 -33.47 -3.81 6.54
CA ARG A 305 -34.92 -3.81 6.78
C ARG A 305 -35.58 -5.06 6.18
N GLU A 306 -35.21 -5.41 4.96
CA GLU A 306 -35.59 -6.65 4.26
C GLU A 306 -35.14 -7.88 5.05
N ALA A 307 -33.87 -7.94 5.46
CA ALA A 307 -33.33 -9.03 6.27
C ALA A 307 -34.05 -9.17 7.63
N TRP A 308 -34.43 -8.06 8.25
CA TRP A 308 -35.21 -8.07 9.50
C TRP A 308 -36.64 -8.59 9.29
N LYS A 309 -37.32 -8.16 8.21
CA LYS A 309 -38.66 -8.68 7.85
C LYS A 309 -38.61 -10.19 7.58
N ARG A 310 -37.63 -10.65 6.81
CA ARG A 310 -37.40 -12.09 6.56
C ARG A 310 -37.18 -12.88 7.83
N ARG A 311 -36.34 -12.40 8.75
CA ARG A 311 -36.12 -13.06 10.06
C ARG A 311 -37.39 -13.12 10.91
N ARG A 312 -38.24 -12.09 10.85
CA ARG A 312 -39.52 -12.07 11.57
C ARG A 312 -40.53 -13.04 10.95
N GLN A 313 -40.56 -13.15 9.63
CA GLN A 313 -41.41 -14.09 8.91
C GLN A 313 -41.00 -15.54 9.19
N ILE A 314 -39.70 -15.87 9.09
CA ILE A 314 -39.16 -17.19 9.46
C ILE A 314 -39.47 -17.53 10.92
N ARG A 315 -39.41 -16.56 11.83
CA ARG A 315 -39.74 -16.77 13.24
C ARG A 315 -41.22 -17.06 13.47
N ARG A 316 -42.13 -16.45 12.68
CA ARG A 316 -43.57 -16.77 12.69
C ARG A 316 -43.84 -18.15 12.11
N GLU A 317 -43.26 -18.46 10.96
CA GLU A 317 -43.39 -19.77 10.29
C GLU A 317 -42.85 -20.92 11.16
N ASN A 318 -41.84 -20.67 12.01
CA ASN A 318 -41.35 -21.66 12.98
C ASN A 318 -42.15 -21.70 14.29
N HIS A 319 -42.92 -20.65 14.62
CA HIS A 319 -43.79 -20.63 15.80
C HIS A 319 -45.16 -21.30 15.53
N ASP A 320 -45.54 -21.40 14.26
CA ASP A 320 -46.77 -22.06 13.78
C ASP A 320 -46.56 -23.54 13.40
N LYS A 321 -45.36 -24.10 13.58
CA LYS A 321 -45.13 -25.54 13.47
C LYS A 321 -45.58 -26.23 14.76
N PRO A 322 -46.59 -27.12 14.73
CA PRO A 322 -46.97 -27.88 15.92
C PRO A 322 -45.80 -28.74 16.36
N SER A 323 -45.50 -28.68 17.66
CA SER A 323 -44.55 -29.55 18.32
C SER A 323 -45.00 -31.00 18.15
N GLY A 324 -44.19 -31.78 17.42
CA GLY A 324 -44.43 -33.21 17.23
C GLY A 324 -44.43 -33.94 18.57
N THR A 325 -45.60 -34.49 18.92
CA THR A 325 -45.85 -35.73 19.66
C THR A 325 -44.73 -36.26 20.55
N ASN A 326 -44.84 -35.98 21.86
CA ASN A 326 -44.33 -36.89 22.90
C ASN A 326 -45.26 -38.10 22.96
N THR A 327 -44.80 -39.26 22.46
CA THR A 327 -45.40 -40.55 22.77
C THR A 327 -45.01 -40.94 24.20
N ALA A 328 -45.91 -40.72 25.16
CA ALA A 328 -45.91 -41.42 26.42
C ALA A 328 -46.54 -42.81 26.18
N THR A 329 -45.71 -43.84 26.17
CA THR A 329 -46.14 -45.22 26.39
C THR A 329 -46.35 -45.43 27.87
N ASP A 330 -47.60 -45.64 28.29
CA ASP A 330 -47.90 -46.39 29.50
C ASP A 330 -49.23 -47.14 29.28
N HIS A 331 -49.17 -48.47 29.25
CA HIS A 331 -50.06 -49.33 30.04
C HIS A 331 -49.67 -50.79 29.93
N GLN A 332 -49.53 -51.38 31.11
CA GLN A 332 -49.45 -52.80 31.44
C GLN A 332 -50.58 -53.62 30.81
N GLN A 333 -50.23 -54.79 30.28
CA GLN A 333 -50.80 -56.09 30.65
C GLN A 333 -49.78 -57.20 30.38
#